data_AF-A0AAU1Y1P1-F1
#
_entry.id   AF-A0AAU1Y1P1-F1
#
_cell.length_a   1.000
_cell.length_b   1.000
_cell.length_c   1.000
_cell.angle_alpha   90.00
_cell.angle_beta   90.00
_cell.angle_gamma   90.00
#
_symmetry.space_group_name_H-M   'P 1'
#
loop_
_entity.id
_entity.type
_entity.pdbx_description
1 polymer ?
#
loop_
_entity_poly.entity_id
_entity_poly.type
_entity_poly.pdbx_seq_one_letter_code
_entity_poly.pdbx_strand_id
1 'polypeptide(L)'
;MSRVGSIHRIARALVRHELLLLAGLLRWVARRPHGVGGGGRAFGYARGQGAMMFGFGFVCVVETVTLSVLLRDFPLAHGVFLVLDLYTILVVAGLHAASVTRPHVLTGTTLRLRRFATVDLCVPLTAVTSVRRELRTTHEKRDGELNMAVGSQTTVTVELAAPIGYLTFFGRRREVCLVRFHADDSTQLVGIVREFIGAVTPERTAPSSLPARPA
;
A
#
# COMPACT_ATOMS: atom_id res chain seq x y z
N MET A 1 -33.66 0.40 -13.87
CA MET A 1 -32.48 0.59 -14.78
C MET A 1 -31.14 0.81 -14.05
N SER A 2 -30.93 0.30 -12.82
CA SER A 2 -29.71 0.54 -12.02
C SER A 2 -28.68 -0.60 -12.00
N ARG A 3 -29.06 -1.81 -12.46
CA ARG A 3 -28.17 -3.00 -12.47
C ARG A 3 -27.12 -2.98 -13.58
N VAL A 4 -27.49 -2.52 -14.78
CA VAL A 4 -26.61 -2.54 -15.98
C VAL A 4 -25.41 -1.58 -15.83
N GLY A 5 -25.63 -0.39 -15.25
CA GLY A 5 -24.55 0.54 -14.92
C GLY A 5 -23.62 0.07 -13.80
N SER A 6 -24.08 -0.88 -12.96
CA SER A 6 -23.22 -1.53 -11.96
C SER A 6 -22.33 -2.59 -12.60
N ILE A 7 -22.90 -3.42 -13.49
CA ILE A 7 -22.18 -4.48 -14.20
C ILE A 7 -21.05 -3.91 -15.08
N HIS A 8 -21.30 -2.83 -15.83
CA HIS A 8 -20.24 -2.19 -16.63
C HIS A 8 -19.12 -1.58 -15.78
N ARG A 9 -19.44 -1.04 -14.59
CA ARG A 9 -18.42 -0.53 -13.66
C ARG A 9 -17.60 -1.65 -13.04
N ILE A 10 -18.24 -2.77 -12.70
CA ILE A 10 -17.57 -3.97 -12.17
C ILE A 10 -16.67 -4.59 -13.24
N ALA A 11 -17.18 -4.79 -14.45
CA ALA A 11 -16.40 -5.34 -15.57
C ALA A 11 -15.19 -4.46 -15.91
N ARG A 12 -15.36 -3.13 -15.98
CA ARG A 12 -14.24 -2.20 -16.21
C ARG A 12 -13.23 -2.21 -15.05
N ALA A 13 -13.70 -2.35 -13.82
CA ALA A 13 -12.82 -2.47 -12.66
C ALA A 13 -12.02 -3.80 -12.69
N LEU A 14 -12.64 -4.90 -13.13
CA LEU A 14 -12.00 -6.20 -13.33
C LEU A 14 -10.95 -6.13 -14.45
N VAL A 15 -11.31 -5.64 -15.63
CA VAL A 15 -10.36 -5.51 -16.75
C VAL A 15 -9.21 -4.58 -16.39
N ARG A 16 -9.48 -3.47 -15.69
CA ARG A 16 -8.44 -2.58 -15.17
C ARG A 16 -7.56 -3.30 -14.15
N HIS A 17 -8.15 -4.09 -13.25
CA HIS A 17 -7.39 -4.90 -12.29
C HIS A 17 -6.46 -5.88 -13.00
N GLU A 18 -6.97 -6.57 -14.00
CA GLU A 18 -6.23 -7.55 -14.81
C GLU A 18 -5.07 -6.89 -15.57
N LEU A 19 -5.34 -5.77 -16.24
CA LEU A 19 -4.30 -4.99 -16.92
C LEU A 19 -3.25 -4.44 -15.94
N LEU A 20 -3.65 -4.07 -14.73
CA LEU A 20 -2.72 -3.59 -13.70
C LEU A 20 -1.87 -4.73 -13.12
N LEU A 21 -2.45 -5.93 -12.94
CA LEU A 21 -1.73 -7.13 -12.56
C LEU A 21 -0.72 -7.51 -13.63
N LEU A 22 -1.15 -7.63 -14.89
CA LEU A 22 -0.29 -7.96 -16.03
C LEU A 22 0.82 -6.91 -16.22
N ALA A 23 0.49 -5.62 -16.15
CA ALA A 23 1.49 -4.56 -16.26
C ALA A 23 2.43 -4.50 -15.04
N GLY A 24 1.97 -4.90 -13.85
CA GLY A 24 2.79 -5.05 -12.65
C GLY A 24 3.78 -6.20 -12.81
N LEU A 25 3.29 -7.36 -13.26
CA LEU A 25 4.08 -8.55 -13.56
C LEU A 25 5.12 -8.26 -14.65
N LEU A 26 4.72 -7.64 -15.75
CA LEU A 26 5.61 -7.30 -16.86
C LEU A 26 6.72 -6.32 -16.42
N ARG A 27 6.40 -5.35 -15.56
CA ARG A 27 7.40 -4.42 -14.99
C ARG A 27 8.35 -5.11 -14.01
N TRP A 28 7.85 -6.07 -13.23
CA TRP A 28 8.67 -6.85 -12.31
C TRP A 28 9.64 -7.76 -13.06
N VAL A 29 9.16 -8.46 -14.09
CA VAL A 29 9.98 -9.25 -15.01
C VAL A 29 11.01 -8.35 -15.72
N ALA A 30 10.59 -7.17 -16.17
CA ALA A 30 11.48 -6.18 -16.78
C ALA A 30 12.42 -5.47 -15.78
N ARG A 31 12.32 -5.77 -14.47
CA ARG A 31 13.06 -5.14 -13.36
C ARG A 31 13.01 -3.60 -13.38
N ARG A 32 11.88 -3.01 -13.79
CA ARG A 32 11.67 -1.56 -13.92
C ARG A 32 10.79 -1.04 -12.77
N PRO A 33 11.37 -0.56 -11.66
CA PRO A 33 10.59 0.02 -10.56
C PRO A 33 9.85 1.29 -11.02
N HIS A 34 8.60 1.48 -10.57
CA HIS A 34 7.73 2.54 -11.06
C HIS A 34 7.75 3.77 -10.13
N GLY A 35 8.23 4.90 -10.64
CA GLY A 35 8.17 6.19 -9.95
C GLY A 35 9.30 6.43 -8.93
N VAL A 36 10.45 5.80 -9.11
CA VAL A 36 11.69 6.06 -8.33
C VAL A 36 12.58 7.13 -9.02
N GLY A 37 12.11 7.75 -10.10
CA GLY A 37 12.83 8.85 -10.77
C GLY A 37 12.59 10.20 -10.08
N GLY A 38 13.66 10.93 -9.75
CA GLY A 38 13.60 12.31 -9.25
C GLY A 38 14.17 12.58 -7.85
N GLY A 39 15.07 11.74 -7.33
CA GLY A 39 15.76 12.01 -6.04
C GLY A 39 14.96 11.64 -4.78
N GLY A 40 13.81 10.99 -4.92
CA GLY A 40 13.03 10.45 -3.80
C GLY A 40 13.58 9.12 -3.29
N ARG A 41 13.52 8.89 -1.97
CA ARG A 41 13.90 7.63 -1.32
C ARG A 41 12.72 6.66 -1.33
N ALA A 42 12.95 5.46 -1.84
CA ALA A 42 11.95 4.39 -1.87
C ALA A 42 11.98 3.56 -0.59
N PHE A 43 10.81 3.34 0.00
CA PHE A 43 10.58 2.48 1.16
C PHE A 43 9.67 1.32 0.75
N GLY A 44 10.28 0.14 0.67
CA GLY A 44 9.57 -1.10 0.36
C GLY A 44 8.61 -1.50 1.48
N TYR A 45 7.63 -2.33 1.12
CA TYR A 45 6.76 -3.03 2.07
C TYR A 45 6.56 -4.51 1.66
N ALA A 46 7.21 -4.92 0.56
CA ALA A 46 6.98 -6.20 -0.07
C ALA A 46 7.69 -7.34 0.68
N ARG A 47 8.72 -7.05 1.48
CA ARG A 47 9.38 -8.09 2.29
C ARG A 47 8.44 -8.63 3.35
N GLY A 48 7.70 -7.76 4.04
CA GLY A 48 6.64 -8.18 4.97
C GLY A 48 5.53 -9.01 4.30
N GLN A 49 5.24 -8.78 3.01
CA GLN A 49 4.21 -9.50 2.25
C GLN A 49 4.73 -10.82 1.64
N GLY A 50 6.05 -10.97 1.48
CA GLY A 50 6.66 -12.05 0.71
C GLY A 50 6.36 -13.45 1.23
N ALA A 51 6.48 -13.67 2.55
CA ALA A 51 6.21 -14.98 3.16
C ALA A 51 4.76 -15.43 2.97
N MET A 52 3.80 -14.50 3.09
CA MET A 52 2.39 -14.78 2.85
C MET A 52 2.12 -15.12 1.38
N MET A 53 2.70 -14.38 0.44
CA MET A 53 2.54 -14.67 -0.99
C MET A 53 3.17 -16.02 -1.37
N PHE A 54 4.32 -16.37 -0.78
CA PHE A 54 4.94 -17.68 -0.96
C PHE A 54 4.06 -18.80 -0.39
N GLY A 55 3.48 -18.59 0.79
CA GLY A 55 2.52 -19.53 1.39
C GLY A 55 1.29 -19.76 0.50
N PHE A 56 0.69 -18.69 -0.05
CA PHE A 56 -0.39 -18.82 -1.01
C PHE A 56 0.03 -19.59 -2.28
N GLY A 57 1.17 -19.24 -2.86
CA GLY A 57 1.69 -19.95 -4.04
C GLY A 57 1.90 -21.45 -3.78
N PHE A 58 2.45 -21.80 -2.61
CA PHE A 58 2.63 -23.20 -2.20
C PHE A 58 1.29 -23.93 -2.07
N VAL A 59 0.31 -23.34 -1.39
CA VAL A 59 -1.03 -23.94 -1.24
C VAL A 59 -1.69 -24.15 -2.59
N CYS A 60 -1.61 -23.17 -3.50
CA CYS A 60 -2.14 -23.31 -4.86
C CYS A 60 -1.51 -24.50 -5.59
N VAL A 61 -0.19 -24.69 -5.49
CA VAL A 61 0.49 -25.85 -6.11
C VAL A 61 -0.02 -27.17 -5.53
N VAL A 62 -0.13 -27.27 -4.20
CA VAL A 62 -0.66 -28.47 -3.54
C VAL A 62 -2.11 -28.74 -3.93
N GLU A 63 -2.94 -27.70 -3.99
CA GLU A 63 -4.33 -27.77 -4.46
C GLU A 63 -4.40 -28.29 -5.90
N THR A 64 -3.60 -27.75 -6.81
CA THR A 64 -3.54 -28.20 -8.21
C THR A 64 -3.17 -29.67 -8.33
N VAL A 65 -2.16 -30.13 -7.59
CA VAL A 65 -1.77 -31.55 -7.62
C VAL A 65 -2.90 -32.42 -7.05
N THR A 66 -3.50 -31.99 -5.94
CA THR A 66 -4.57 -32.74 -5.26
C THR A 66 -5.81 -32.87 -6.15
N LEU A 67 -6.27 -31.76 -6.73
CA LEU A 67 -7.40 -31.74 -7.66
C LEU A 67 -7.08 -32.48 -8.95
N SER A 68 -5.84 -32.44 -9.42
CA SER A 68 -5.39 -33.24 -10.57
C SER A 68 -5.55 -34.73 -10.32
N VAL A 69 -5.20 -35.21 -9.13
CA VAL A 69 -5.34 -36.62 -8.77
C VAL A 69 -6.81 -36.99 -8.55
N LEU A 70 -7.56 -36.14 -7.85
CA LEU A 70 -8.97 -36.38 -7.52
C LEU A 70 -9.88 -36.40 -8.76
N LEU A 71 -9.60 -35.53 -9.73
CA LEU A 71 -10.41 -35.36 -10.94
C LEU A 71 -9.87 -36.11 -12.15
N ARG A 72 -8.93 -37.05 -11.96
CA ARG A 72 -8.29 -37.79 -13.06
C ARG A 72 -9.28 -38.49 -13.99
N ASP A 73 -10.41 -38.95 -13.45
CA ASP A 73 -11.45 -39.68 -14.18
C ASP A 73 -12.52 -38.74 -14.79
N PHE A 74 -12.41 -37.43 -14.55
CA PHE A 74 -13.35 -36.39 -15.01
C PHE A 74 -12.60 -35.30 -15.81
N PRO A 75 -12.27 -35.53 -17.08
CA PRO A 75 -11.36 -34.67 -17.85
C PRO A 75 -11.85 -33.23 -18.01
N LEU A 76 -13.17 -33.01 -18.10
CA LEU A 76 -13.74 -31.66 -18.17
C LEU A 76 -13.55 -30.89 -16.85
N ALA A 77 -13.87 -31.52 -15.72
CA ALA A 77 -13.70 -30.91 -14.41
C ALA A 77 -12.22 -30.63 -14.13
N HIS A 78 -11.35 -31.60 -14.44
CA HIS A 78 -9.91 -31.45 -14.34
C HIS A 78 -9.39 -30.22 -15.10
N GLY A 79 -9.78 -30.06 -16.37
CA GLY A 79 -9.38 -28.92 -17.18
C GLY A 79 -9.85 -27.58 -16.63
N VAL A 80 -11.09 -27.50 -16.13
CA VAL A 80 -11.63 -26.26 -15.53
C VAL A 80 -10.84 -25.86 -14.28
N PHE A 81 -10.61 -26.79 -13.35
CA PHE A 81 -9.86 -26.49 -12.13
C PHE A 81 -8.39 -26.16 -12.43
N LEU A 82 -7.76 -26.84 -13.39
CA LEU A 82 -6.40 -26.51 -13.82
C LEU A 82 -6.29 -25.05 -14.29
N VAL A 83 -7.26 -24.58 -15.09
CA VAL A 83 -7.28 -23.19 -15.56
C VAL A 83 -7.50 -22.22 -14.40
N LEU A 84 -8.41 -22.53 -13.47
CA LEU A 84 -8.68 -21.70 -12.30
C LEU A 84 -7.46 -21.58 -11.38
N ASP A 85 -6.76 -22.67 -11.17
CA ASP A 85 -5.56 -22.70 -10.33
C ASP A 85 -4.42 -21.91 -10.96
N LEU A 86 -4.16 -22.13 -12.25
CA LEU A 86 -3.13 -21.38 -12.97
C LEU A 86 -3.43 -19.88 -12.98
N TYR A 87 -4.70 -19.52 -13.18
CA TYR A 87 -5.16 -18.14 -13.07
C TYR A 87 -4.94 -17.58 -11.66
N THR A 88 -5.24 -18.36 -10.61
CA THR A 88 -5.01 -17.95 -9.22
C THR A 88 -3.53 -17.71 -8.94
N ILE A 89 -2.64 -18.59 -9.42
CA ILE A 89 -1.18 -18.42 -9.32
C ILE A 89 -0.74 -17.13 -10.02
N LEU A 90 -1.24 -16.86 -11.23
CA LEU A 90 -0.94 -15.62 -11.97
C LEU A 90 -1.40 -14.37 -11.20
N VAL A 91 -2.59 -14.40 -10.60
CA VAL A 91 -3.12 -13.29 -9.78
C VAL A 91 -2.23 -13.07 -8.55
N VAL A 92 -1.86 -14.13 -7.82
CA VAL A 92 -0.97 -14.03 -6.65
C VAL A 92 0.40 -13.46 -7.05
N ALA A 93 0.98 -13.94 -8.14
CA ALA A 93 2.25 -13.44 -8.66
C ALA A 93 2.17 -11.97 -9.08
N GLY A 94 1.11 -11.58 -9.79
CA GLY A 94 0.88 -10.19 -10.20
C GLY A 94 0.70 -9.25 -9.00
N LEU A 95 0.02 -9.71 -7.94
CA LEU A 95 -0.14 -8.96 -6.70
C LEU A 95 1.21 -8.73 -6.01
N HIS A 96 2.03 -9.77 -5.90
CA HIS A 96 3.38 -9.67 -5.34
C HIS A 96 4.27 -8.73 -6.16
N ALA A 97 4.28 -8.91 -7.48
CA ALA A 97 5.06 -8.10 -8.43
C ALA A 97 4.73 -6.60 -8.34
N ALA A 98 3.44 -6.26 -8.27
CA ALA A 98 3.01 -4.88 -8.11
C ALA A 98 3.35 -4.29 -6.73
N SER A 99 3.36 -5.10 -5.67
CA SER A 99 3.85 -4.66 -4.36
C SER A 99 5.35 -4.37 -4.37
N VAL A 100 6.15 -5.15 -5.09
CA VAL A 100 7.59 -4.93 -5.24
C VAL A 100 7.89 -3.69 -6.11
N THR A 101 7.14 -3.50 -7.20
CA THR A 101 7.44 -2.45 -8.18
C THR A 101 6.89 -1.06 -7.82
N ARG A 102 6.08 -0.94 -6.76
CA ARG A 102 5.47 0.31 -6.31
C ARG A 102 5.72 0.58 -4.82
N PRO A 103 6.98 0.88 -4.43
CA PRO A 103 7.30 1.24 -3.05
C PRO A 103 6.63 2.57 -2.65
N HIS A 104 6.59 2.83 -1.35
CA HIS A 104 6.31 4.16 -0.83
C HIS A 104 7.48 5.07 -1.21
N VAL A 105 7.19 6.29 -1.64
CA VAL A 105 8.25 7.22 -2.08
C VAL A 105 8.21 8.44 -1.18
N LEU A 106 9.33 8.71 -0.52
CA LEU A 106 9.55 9.93 0.24
C LEU A 106 10.43 10.86 -0.58
N THR A 107 9.84 11.96 -1.03
CA THR A 107 10.54 13.10 -1.61
C THR A 107 10.79 14.15 -0.52
N GLY A 108 11.64 15.14 -0.79
CA GLY A 108 12.07 16.12 0.23
C GLY A 108 10.92 16.90 0.91
N THR A 109 9.74 16.97 0.29
CA THR A 109 8.57 17.70 0.81
C THR A 109 7.29 16.87 0.86
N THR A 110 7.28 15.65 0.30
CA THR A 110 6.07 14.85 0.14
C THR A 110 6.32 13.39 0.38
N LEU A 111 5.40 12.75 1.10
CA LEU A 111 5.33 11.31 1.32
C LEU A 111 4.21 10.72 0.47
N ARG A 112 4.58 10.00 -0.59
CA ARG A 112 3.63 9.32 -1.46
C ARG A 112 3.47 7.88 -1.01
N LEU A 113 2.31 7.60 -0.43
CA LEU A 113 1.92 6.29 0.05
C LEU A 113 1.16 5.55 -1.04
N ARG A 114 1.67 4.37 -1.42
CA ARG A 114 1.08 3.55 -2.47
C ARG A 114 0.83 2.16 -1.94
N ARG A 115 -0.36 1.62 -2.20
CA ARG A 115 -0.68 0.22 -1.99
C ARG A 115 -1.14 -0.37 -3.32
N PHE A 116 -0.30 -1.22 -3.90
CA PHE A 116 -0.58 -1.89 -5.18
C PHE A 116 -0.99 -0.83 -6.24
N ALA A 117 -2.11 -1.06 -6.92
CA ALA A 117 -2.81 -0.11 -7.79
C ALA A 117 -4.16 0.34 -7.23
N THR A 118 -4.42 0.08 -5.94
CA THR A 118 -5.68 0.37 -5.26
C THR A 118 -5.68 1.68 -4.50
N VAL A 119 -4.53 2.09 -3.96
CA VAL A 119 -4.40 3.34 -3.20
C VAL A 119 -3.14 4.09 -3.65
N ASP A 120 -3.32 5.38 -3.93
CA ASP A 120 -2.26 6.35 -4.18
C ASP A 120 -2.62 7.63 -3.42
N LEU A 121 -1.93 7.87 -2.31
CA LEU A 121 -2.13 9.01 -1.43
C LEU A 121 -0.84 9.84 -1.40
N CYS A 122 -0.96 11.12 -1.71
CA CYS A 122 0.15 12.07 -1.61
C CYS A 122 -0.04 12.92 -0.36
N VAL A 123 0.88 12.79 0.60
CA VAL A 123 0.86 13.54 1.86
C VAL A 123 1.98 14.57 1.84
N PRO A 124 1.68 15.88 1.85
CA PRO A 124 2.69 16.91 2.09
C PRO A 124 3.26 16.75 3.51
N LEU A 125 4.58 16.83 3.67
CA LEU A 125 5.21 16.69 4.99
C LEU A 125 4.83 17.84 5.94
N THR A 126 4.48 19.01 5.40
CA THR A 126 3.95 20.16 6.15
C THR A 126 2.58 19.90 6.77
N ALA A 127 1.82 18.94 6.24
CA ALA A 127 0.52 18.55 6.77
C ALA A 127 0.63 17.46 7.85
N VAL A 128 1.84 16.97 8.17
CA VAL A 128 2.05 15.92 9.17
C VAL A 128 2.21 16.54 10.55
N THR A 129 1.30 16.22 11.46
CA THR A 129 1.37 16.65 12.86
C THR A 129 2.30 15.74 13.66
N SER A 130 2.15 14.43 13.50
CA SER A 130 2.91 13.46 14.26
C SER A 130 3.21 12.22 13.41
N VAL A 131 4.39 11.65 13.63
CA VAL A 131 4.79 10.37 13.04
C VAL A 131 5.41 9.50 14.12
N ARG A 132 4.92 8.27 14.21
CA ARG A 132 5.41 7.28 15.17
C ARG A 132 5.54 5.91 14.54
N ARG A 133 6.51 5.16 15.03
CA ARG A 133 6.61 3.73 14.80
C ARG A 133 5.71 3.05 15.82
N GLU A 134 4.75 2.27 15.34
CA GLU A 134 3.77 1.58 16.16
C GLU A 134 3.37 0.28 15.44
N LEU A 135 3.71 -0.87 16.02
CA LEU A 135 3.27 -2.17 15.50
C LEU A 135 1.85 -2.43 15.99
N ARG A 136 0.88 -2.48 15.07
CA ARG A 136 -0.52 -2.81 15.39
C ARG A 136 -1.08 -3.90 14.49
N THR A 137 -1.84 -4.80 15.11
CA THR A 137 -2.50 -5.94 14.43
C THR A 137 -4.02 -5.77 14.29
N THR A 138 -4.64 -4.89 15.08
CA THR A 138 -6.09 -4.66 15.06
C THR A 138 -6.46 -3.50 14.15
N HIS A 139 -7.23 -3.79 13.10
CA HIS A 139 -7.66 -2.83 12.08
C HIS A 139 -9.19 -2.73 12.05
N GLU A 140 -9.80 -2.24 13.14
CA GLU A 140 -11.18 -1.77 13.02
C GLU A 140 -11.22 -0.63 12.01
N LYS A 141 -12.11 -0.75 11.03
CA LYS A 141 -12.24 0.23 9.97
C LYS A 141 -13.03 1.41 10.52
N ARG A 142 -12.33 2.48 10.90
CA ARG A 142 -12.94 3.74 11.34
C ARG A 142 -12.95 4.75 10.21
N ASP A 143 -14.01 5.56 10.15
CA ASP A 143 -14.06 6.67 9.21
C ASP A 143 -12.99 7.72 9.56
N GLY A 144 -12.33 8.26 8.53
CA GLY A 144 -11.16 9.14 8.68
C GLY A 144 -9.82 8.43 8.89
N GLU A 145 -9.81 7.09 9.05
CA GLU A 145 -8.59 6.28 9.16
C GLU A 145 -8.30 5.49 7.86
N LEU A 146 -7.05 5.50 7.42
CA LEU A 146 -6.56 4.66 6.32
C LEU A 146 -5.54 3.65 6.85
N ASN A 147 -5.96 2.39 6.92
CA ASN A 147 -5.10 1.28 7.32
C ASN A 147 -4.61 0.50 6.08
N MET A 148 -3.31 0.61 5.79
CA MET A 148 -2.60 -0.12 4.74
C MET A 148 -1.77 -1.25 5.37
N ALA A 149 -2.47 -2.25 5.90
CA ALA A 149 -1.85 -3.38 6.56
C ALA A 149 -1.24 -4.39 5.56
N VAL A 150 -0.12 -4.98 5.96
CA VAL A 150 0.52 -6.14 5.32
C VAL A 150 0.52 -7.26 6.35
N GLY A 151 -0.05 -8.41 6.02
CA GLY A 151 -0.17 -9.53 6.97
C GLY A 151 -0.95 -9.18 8.24
N SER A 152 -2.01 -8.36 8.12
CA SER A 152 -2.75 -7.79 9.25
C SER A 152 -1.92 -6.89 10.17
N GLN A 153 -0.74 -6.44 9.76
CA GLN A 153 0.12 -5.57 10.57
C GLN A 153 0.41 -4.23 9.88
N THR A 154 0.50 -3.17 10.68
CA THR A 154 1.07 -1.85 10.30
C THR A 154 2.21 -1.52 11.23
N THR A 155 3.25 -0.84 10.75
CA THR A 155 4.45 -0.49 11.54
C THR A 155 4.62 1.01 11.76
N VAL A 156 3.94 1.85 10.97
CA VAL A 156 4.02 3.31 11.03
C VAL A 156 2.62 3.89 11.13
N THR A 157 2.47 4.87 12.02
CA THR A 157 1.27 5.70 12.15
C THR A 157 1.64 7.17 11.90
N VAL A 158 0.88 7.81 11.01
CA VAL A 158 1.01 9.23 10.65
C VAL A 158 -0.31 9.93 10.95
N GLU A 159 -0.24 11.01 11.73
CA GLU A 159 -1.35 11.91 12.00
C GLU A 159 -1.21 13.19 11.18
N LEU A 160 -2.30 13.59 10.55
CA LEU A 160 -2.36 14.74 9.65
C LEU A 160 -3.06 15.91 10.34
N ALA A 161 -2.56 17.11 10.12
CA ALA A 161 -3.12 18.36 10.66
C ALA A 161 -4.45 18.73 9.98
N ALA A 162 -4.60 18.36 8.71
CA ALA A 162 -5.81 18.58 7.93
C ALA A 162 -6.22 17.30 7.18
N PRO A 163 -7.52 17.07 6.96
CA PRO A 163 -7.98 15.93 6.18
C PRO A 163 -7.42 15.98 4.75
N ILE A 164 -6.78 14.88 4.31
CA ILE A 164 -6.27 14.77 2.94
C ILE A 164 -7.16 13.84 2.13
N GLY A 165 -7.63 14.32 0.99
CA GLY A 165 -8.41 13.54 0.05
C GLY A 165 -7.57 12.55 -0.75
N TYR A 166 -8.03 11.30 -0.84
CA TYR A 166 -7.53 10.33 -1.81
C TYR A 166 -8.67 9.69 -2.59
N LEU A 167 -8.33 9.13 -3.74
CA LEU A 167 -9.25 8.34 -4.55
C LEU A 167 -9.09 6.87 -4.19
N THR A 168 -10.18 6.25 -3.78
CA THR A 168 -10.26 4.79 -3.63
C THR A 168 -10.21 4.13 -5.01
N PHE A 169 -9.90 2.82 -5.04
CA PHE A 169 -9.88 2.04 -6.28
C PHE A 169 -11.16 2.15 -7.12
N PHE A 170 -12.31 2.35 -6.48
CA PHE A 170 -13.62 2.52 -7.13
C PHE A 170 -13.94 3.98 -7.51
N GLY A 171 -12.97 4.89 -7.44
CA GLY A 171 -13.13 6.30 -7.80
C GLY A 171 -13.88 7.14 -6.77
N ARG A 172 -14.23 6.59 -5.60
CA ARG A 172 -14.81 7.39 -4.51
C ARG A 172 -13.72 8.20 -3.84
N ARG A 173 -13.96 9.50 -3.68
CA ARG A 173 -13.12 10.39 -2.87
C ARG A 173 -13.37 10.11 -1.39
N ARG A 174 -12.31 9.93 -0.62
CA ARG A 174 -12.35 9.81 0.84
C ARG A 174 -11.31 10.72 1.45
N GLU A 175 -11.61 11.24 2.62
CA GLU A 175 -10.68 12.06 3.39
C GLU A 175 -10.16 11.27 4.58
N VAL A 176 -8.88 11.48 4.91
CA VAL A 176 -8.19 10.80 6.00
C VAL A 176 -7.42 11.80 6.83
N CYS A 177 -7.46 11.61 8.15
CA CYS A 177 -6.66 12.35 9.12
C CYS A 177 -5.61 11.46 9.77
N LEU A 178 -5.82 10.13 9.76
CA LEU A 178 -4.90 9.14 10.29
C LEU A 178 -4.54 8.13 9.23
N VAL A 179 -3.24 7.93 9.00
CA VAL A 179 -2.74 6.95 8.04
C VAL A 179 -1.83 5.97 8.76
N ARG A 180 -2.18 4.70 8.73
CA ARG A 180 -1.35 3.60 9.23
C ARG A 180 -0.90 2.75 8.06
N PHE A 181 0.39 2.46 7.98
CA PHE A 181 0.94 1.63 6.90
C PHE A 181 2.12 0.79 7.36
N HIS A 182 2.47 -0.21 6.55
CA HIS A 182 3.66 -1.01 6.74
C HIS A 182 4.79 -0.48 5.85
N ALA A 183 5.96 -0.27 6.44
CA ALA A 183 7.22 -0.03 5.73
C ALA A 183 8.30 -0.95 6.30
N ASP A 184 9.10 -1.55 5.40
CA ASP A 184 10.19 -2.46 5.73
C ASP A 184 11.23 -1.72 6.60
N ASP A 185 11.65 -0.52 6.18
CA ASP A 185 12.60 0.36 6.91
C ASP A 185 11.88 1.45 7.74
N SER A 186 10.90 1.05 8.55
CA SER A 186 10.06 1.98 9.32
C SER A 186 10.84 2.95 10.22
N THR A 187 11.93 2.52 10.85
CA THR A 187 12.76 3.37 11.72
C THR A 187 13.41 4.51 10.93
N GLN A 188 13.97 4.21 9.76
CA GLN A 188 14.63 5.19 8.91
C GLN A 188 13.62 6.19 8.33
N LEU A 189 12.45 5.72 7.90
CA LEU A 189 11.37 6.58 7.40
C LEU A 189 10.89 7.55 8.49
N VAL A 190 10.60 7.05 9.69
CA VAL A 190 10.13 7.88 10.81
C VAL A 190 11.19 8.91 11.21
N GLY A 191 12.48 8.54 11.21
CA GLY A 191 13.58 9.45 11.50
C GLY A 191 13.63 10.65 10.55
N ILE A 192 13.62 10.40 9.24
CA ILE A 192 13.69 11.46 8.21
C ILE A 192 12.47 12.39 8.30
N VAL A 193 11.27 11.83 8.50
CA VAL A 193 10.05 12.65 8.61
C VAL A 193 10.08 13.50 9.90
N ARG A 194 10.57 12.96 11.02
CA ARG A 194 10.72 13.74 12.27
C ARG A 194 11.73 14.86 12.14
N GLU A 195 12.86 14.61 11.49
CA GLU A 195 13.88 15.63 11.22
C GLU A 195 13.29 16.79 10.41
N PHE A 196 12.49 16.48 9.37
CA PHE A 196 11.79 17.51 8.61
C PHE A 196 10.79 18.31 9.46
N ILE A 197 9.96 17.63 10.26
CA ILE A 197 8.99 18.30 11.15
C ILE A 197 9.71 19.20 12.16
N GLY A 198 10.83 18.72 12.73
CA GLY A 198 11.66 19.49 13.65
C GLY A 198 12.28 20.73 12.98
N ALA A 199 12.78 20.59 11.75
CA ALA A 199 13.35 21.68 10.96
C ALA A 199 12.32 22.73 10.52
N VAL A 200 11.02 22.37 10.44
CA VAL A 200 9.91 23.29 10.17
C VAL A 200 9.37 23.94 11.46
N THR A 201 9.68 23.38 12.64
CA THR A 201 9.26 23.91 13.96
C THR A 201 10.34 24.68 14.76
N PRO A 202 11.38 25.34 14.18
CA PRO A 202 12.43 25.96 15.00
C PRO A 202 12.05 27.30 15.64
N GLU A 203 10.91 27.93 15.32
CA GLU A 203 10.60 29.30 15.80
C GLU A 203 9.85 29.41 17.14
N ARG A 204 9.37 28.32 17.77
CA ARG A 204 8.53 28.44 18.99
C ARG A 204 9.27 28.28 20.32
N THR A 205 10.60 28.18 20.30
CA THR A 205 11.42 28.03 21.53
C THR A 205 12.56 29.04 21.59
N ALA A 206 12.27 30.31 21.28
CA ALA A 206 13.08 31.40 21.81
C ALA A 206 12.51 31.76 23.21
N PRO A 207 13.30 31.70 24.29
CA PRO A 207 12.85 32.21 25.59
C PRO A 207 12.56 33.71 25.47
N SER A 208 11.36 34.10 25.89
CA SER A 208 10.95 35.51 26.00
C SER A 208 12.01 36.29 26.76
N SER A 209 12.60 37.31 26.14
CA SER A 209 13.48 38.26 26.82
C SER A 209 12.66 38.99 27.88
N LEU A 210 12.90 38.65 29.16
CA LEU A 210 12.34 39.40 30.29
C LEU A 210 12.69 40.88 30.16
N PRO A 211 11.75 41.82 30.36
CA PRO A 211 12.06 43.24 30.33
C PRO A 211 13.00 43.58 31.50
N ALA A 212 14.10 44.27 31.19
CA ALA A 212 15.05 44.76 32.19
C ALA A 212 14.35 45.72 33.17
N ARG A 213 14.57 45.51 34.47
CA ARG A 213 14.09 46.44 35.51
C ARG A 213 14.83 47.77 35.42
N PRO A 214 14.13 48.92 35.47
CA PRO A 214 14.79 50.21 35.64
C PRO A 214 15.35 50.35 37.07
N ALA A 215 16.48 51.06 37.16
CA ALA A 215 17.21 51.38 38.39
C ALA A 215 16.53 52.48 39.21
#